data_AF-A0A244EK54-F1
#
_entry.id   AF-A0A244EK54-F1
#
_cell.length_a   1.000
_cell.length_b   1.000
_cell.length_c   1.000
_cell.angle_alpha   90.00
_cell.angle_beta   90.00
_cell.angle_gamma   90.00
#
_symmetry.space_group_name_H-M   'P 1'
#
loop_
_entity.id
_entity.type
_entity.pdbx_description
1 polymer ?
#
loop_
_entity_poly.entity_id
_entity_poly.type
_entity_poly.pdbx_seq_one_letter_code
_entity_poly.pdbx_strand_id
1 'polypeptide(L)' 'MAKHEINLTLHTKVVQRKDVEIEVRKDDAKLGELLISQGTIDWKPRGAQHKLKLSWTQFAELMAKHGRRVND' A
#
# COMPACT_ATOMS: atom_id res chain seq x y z
N MET A 1 -11.32 -8.33 18.16
CA MET A 1 -11.08 -7.27 17.16
C MET A 1 -9.61 -7.33 16.78
N ALA A 2 -9.25 -7.35 15.49
CA ALA A 2 -7.84 -7.41 15.08
C ALA A 2 -7.20 -6.02 15.22
N LYS A 3 -5.98 -5.96 15.77
CA LYS A 3 -5.23 -4.71 15.95
C LYS A 3 -4.40 -4.47 14.69
N HIS A 4 -4.76 -3.45 13.92
CA HIS A 4 -4.03 -3.05 12.70
C HIS A 4 -3.13 -1.86 13.05
N GLU A 5 -1.84 -1.97 12.73
CA GLU A 5 -0.86 -0.90 12.91
C GLU A 5 -0.35 -0.47 11.53
N ILE A 6 -0.37 0.84 11.28
CA ILE A 6 0.01 1.46 10.00
C ILE A 6 1.08 2.50 10.29
N ASN A 7 2.29 2.30 9.75
CA ASN A 7 3.42 3.22 9.87
C ASN A 7 3.67 3.89 8.51
N LEU A 8 3.80 5.23 8.49
CA LEU A 8 3.91 6.05 7.28
C LEU A 8 5.29 6.73 7.19
N THR A 9 6.01 6.49 6.09
CA THR A 9 7.24 7.23 5.76
C THR A 9 7.00 8.10 4.52
N LEU A 10 7.24 9.41 4.65
CA LEU A 10 7.11 10.39 3.57
C LEU A 10 8.49 10.78 3.03
N HIS A 11 8.69 10.68 1.72
CA HIS A 11 9.90 11.16 1.06
C HIS A 11 9.63 12.50 0.38
N THR A 12 10.09 13.60 0.98
CA THR A 12 9.78 14.98 0.53
C THR A 12 10.53 15.44 -0.72
N LYS A 13 11.40 14.61 -1.31
CA LYS A 13 12.08 14.90 -2.57
C LYS A 13 11.38 14.21 -3.74
N VAL A 14 10.55 14.98 -4.43
CA VAL A 14 9.82 14.69 -5.69
C VAL A 14 10.71 14.10 -6.83
N VAL A 15 12.04 14.13 -6.69
CA VAL A 15 12.98 13.79 -7.76
C VAL A 15 13.30 12.29 -7.88
N GLN A 16 12.85 11.41 -6.97
CA GLN A 16 13.10 9.97 -7.14
C GLN A 16 11.89 9.07 -6.81
N ARG A 17 10.94 9.02 -7.75
CA ARG A 17 10.07 7.86 -8.10
C ARG A 17 9.22 7.16 -7.02
N LYS A 18 9.31 7.50 -5.73
CA LYS A 18 8.48 6.94 -4.66
C LYS A 18 8.20 8.02 -3.62
N ASP A 19 6.93 8.25 -3.35
CA ASP A 19 6.47 9.36 -2.51
C ASP A 19 6.20 8.86 -1.09
N VAL A 20 5.76 7.61 -0.95
CA VAL A 20 5.32 7.03 0.33
C VAL A 20 5.65 5.55 0.42
N GLU A 21 6.12 5.10 1.59
CA GLU A 21 6.19 3.68 1.97
C GLU A 21 5.41 3.45 3.27
N ILE A 22 4.57 2.41 3.26
CA ILE A 22 3.70 2.01 4.36
C ILE A 22 3.99 0.56 4.71
N GLU A 23 4.37 0.31 5.97
CA GLU A 23 4.41 -1.06 6.50
C GLU A 23 3.02 -1.45 7.01
N VAL A 24 2.52 -2.59 6.55
CA VAL A 24 1.21 -3.12 6.96
C VAL A 24 1.42 -4.35 7.83
N ARG A 25 0.88 -4.30 9.06
CA ARG A 25 0.95 -5.39 10.03
C ARG A 25 -0.45 -5.80 10.49
N LYS A 26 -0.60 -7.07 10.86
CA LYS A 26 -1.79 -7.62 11.53
C LYS A 26 -1.33 -8.43 12.73
N ASP A 27 -1.85 -8.10 13.90
CA ASP A 27 -1.57 -8.82 15.16
C ASP A 27 -0.05 -9.04 15.34
N ASP A 28 0.72 -7.92 15.28
CA ASP A 28 2.19 -7.81 15.35
C ASP A 28 2.99 -8.48 14.21
N ALA A 29 2.34 -9.24 13.33
CA ALA A 29 2.96 -9.84 12.16
C ALA A 29 2.92 -8.91 10.94
N LYS A 30 4.09 -8.61 10.36
CA LYS A 30 4.18 -7.91 9.07
C LYS A 30 3.50 -8.72 7.97
N LEU A 31 2.56 -8.11 7.27
CA LEU A 31 1.92 -8.66 6.07
C LEU A 31 2.69 -8.30 4.81
N GLY A 32 3.23 -7.08 4.76
CA GLY A 32 3.99 -6.58 3.63
C GLY A 32 4.24 -5.07 3.70
N GLU A 33 4.74 -4.54 2.59
CA GLU A 33 5.01 -3.12 2.38
C GLU A 33 4.19 -2.63 1.18
N LEU A 34 3.49 -1.52 1.35
CA LEU A 34 2.84 -0.79 0.28
C LEU A 34 3.72 0.40 -0.09
N LEU A 35 4.04 0.55 -1.37
CA LEU A 35 4.81 1.67 -1.89
C LEU A 35 3.96 2.43 -2.89
N ILE A 36 3.89 3.74 -2.70
CA ILE A 36 3.07 4.63 -3.52
C ILE A 36 3.98 5.64 -4.21
N SER A 37 3.70 5.84 -5.49
CA SER A 37 4.38 6.82 -6.33
C SER A 37 3.35 7.52 -7.22
N GLN A 38 3.76 8.59 -7.90
CA GLN A 38 2.94 9.23 -8.93
C GLN A 38 2.39 8.25 -9.98
N GLY A 39 3.17 7.22 -10.36
CA GLY A 39 2.80 6.31 -11.44
C GLY A 39 2.02 5.08 -11.00
N THR A 40 2.36 4.52 -9.84
CA THR A 40 1.90 3.17 -9.44
C THR A 40 1.73 3.02 -7.94
N ILE A 41 0.92 2.02 -7.59
CA ILE A 41 0.82 1.44 -6.27
C ILE A 41 1.39 0.02 -6.29
N ASP A 42 2.39 -0.21 -5.44
CA ASP A 42 3.15 -1.44 -5.42
C ASP A 42 3.00 -2.15 -4.07
N TRP A 43 2.77 -3.45 -4.08
CA TRP A 43 2.68 -4.29 -2.89
C TRP A 43 3.83 -5.29 -2.85
N LYS A 44 4.59 -5.32 -1.75
CA LYS A 44 5.61 -6.34 -1.47
C LYS A 44 5.15 -7.20 -0.29
N PRO A 45 4.64 -8.42 -0.54
CA PRO A 45 4.32 -9.34 0.55
C PRO A 45 5.55 -9.63 1.41
N ARG A 46 5.34 -9.94 2.70
CA ARG A 46 6.42 -10.37 3.58
C ARG A 46 7.15 -11.58 2.99
N GLY A 47 8.48 -11.49 2.92
CA GLY A 47 9.34 -12.56 2.40
C GLY A 47 9.37 -12.68 0.88
N ALA A 48 8.59 -11.88 0.14
CA ALA A 48 8.62 -11.90 -1.31
C ALA A 48 9.87 -11.19 -1.86
N GLN A 49 10.47 -11.80 -2.89
CA GLN A 49 11.61 -11.23 -3.64
C GLN A 49 11.16 -10.10 -4.58
N HIS A 50 9.95 -10.20 -5.13
CA HIS A 50 9.41 -9.26 -6.11
C HIS A 50 8.16 -8.54 -5.60
N LYS A 51 7.90 -7.37 -6.17
CA LYS A 51 6.72 -6.55 -5.89
C LYS A 51 5.64 -6.83 -6.91
N LEU A 52 4.40 -6.82 -6.46
CA LEU A 52 3.23 -6.72 -7.31
C LEU A 52 2.93 -5.24 -7.54
N LYS A 53 2.51 -4.88 -8.75
CA LYS A 53 2.32 -3.48 -9.15
C LYS A 53 0.98 -3.31 -9.84
N LEU A 54 0.31 -2.22 -9.54
CA LEU A 54 -0.89 -1.78 -10.23
C LEU A 54 -0.72 -0.33 -10.69
N SER A 55 -1.32 0.01 -11.83
CA SER A 55 -1.62 1.40 -12.14
C SER A 55 -2.73 1.93 -11.22
N TRP A 56 -2.86 3.26 -11.15
CA TRP A 56 -3.95 3.88 -10.40
C TRP A 56 -5.34 3.49 -10.90
N THR A 57 -5.51 3.29 -12.22
CA THR A 57 -6.78 2.82 -12.81
C THR A 57 -7.13 1.42 -12.32
N GLN A 58 -6.17 0.49 -12.32
CA GLN A 58 -6.41 -0.88 -11.84
C GLN A 58 -6.70 -0.92 -10.33
N PHE A 59 -6.06 -0.04 -9.55
CA PHE A 59 -6.39 0.12 -8.15
C PHE A 59 -7.84 0.61 -7.94
N ALA A 60 -8.27 1.63 -8.69
CA ALA A 60 -9.63 2.14 -8.62
C ALA A 60 -10.68 1.06 -8.95
N GLU A 61 -10.42 0.24 -9.97
CA GLU A 61 -11.26 -0.91 -10.33
C GLU A 61 -11.34 -1.94 -9.20
N LEU A 62 -10.21 -2.28 -8.56
CA LEU A 62 -10.19 -3.19 -7.41
C LEU A 62 -10.99 -2.63 -6.23
N MET A 63 -10.84 -1.34 -5.92
CA MET A 63 -11.58 -0.68 -4.85
C MET A 63 -13.09 -0.64 -5.15
N ALA A 64 -13.49 -0.39 -6.40
CA ALA A 64 -14.89 -0.46 -6.80
C ALA A 64 -15.47 -1.88 -6.68
N LYS A 65 -14.66 -2.90 -6.98
CA LYS A 65 -15.08 -4.31 -6.94
C LYS A 65 -15.14 -4.90 -5.54
N HIS A 66 -14.18 -4.58 -4.68
CA HIS A 66 -13.98 -5.24 -3.38
C HIS A 66 -14.19 -4.33 -2.18
N GLY A 67 -14.17 -3.02 -2.40
CA GLY A 67 -14.39 -2.02 -1.36
C GLY A 67 -15.80 -2.12 -0.78
N ARG A 68 -15.93 -1.69 0.46
CA ARG A 68 -17.22 -1.50 1.12
C ARG A 68 -17.47 -0.03 1.28
N ARG A 69 -18.71 0.40 1.10
CA ARG A 69 -19.10 1.78 1.37
C ARG A 69 -18.91 2.06 2.85
N VAL A 70 -18.12 3.09 3.14
CA VAL A 70 -18.03 3.68 4.48
C VAL A 70 -18.99 4.85 4.48
N ASN A 71 -19.96 4.84 5.40
CA ASN A 71 -20.73 6.03 5.71
C ASN A 71 -20.02 6.65 6.92
N ASP A 72 -19.41 7.81 6.74
CA ASP A 72 -18.85 8.62 7.83
C ASP A 72 -19.98 9.30 8.63
#